data_AF-A0A1G2YZ58-F1
#
_entry.id   AF-A0A1G2YZ58-F1
#
_cell.length_a   1.000
_cell.length_b   1.000
_cell.length_c   1.000
_cell.angle_alpha   90.00
_cell.angle_beta   90.00
_cell.angle_gamma   90.00
#
_symmetry.space_group_name_H-M   'P 1'
#
loop_
_entity.id
_entity.type
_entity.pdbx_description
1 polymer ?
#
loop_
_entity_poly.entity_id
_entity_poly.type
_entity_poly.pdbx_seq_one_letter_code
_entity_poly.pdbx_strand_id
1 'polypeptide(L)'
;MGSWPQYPVIYEINTWVWLDEPVDTNVQAFYHALLNAEFLEGLRNSDWQLCVRTGWLGDATYRSLVAWCWRSAREHHLIVVNLSDSAAQGLVRLPWDELTGERWQVTDLFAGYTYKRSGDEMYYRGLYVDLPPWGFHILAATVAERVLMTTGWAQEST
;
A
#
# COMPACT_ATOMS: atom_id res chain seq x y z
N MET A 1 -36.18 -24.20 -13.26
CA MET A 1 -35.48 -24.41 -11.97
C MET A 1 -35.28 -25.91 -11.82
N GLY A 2 -34.03 -26.38 -11.91
CA GLY A 2 -33.74 -27.81 -11.89
C GLY A 2 -34.04 -28.41 -10.51
N SER A 3 -34.74 -29.54 -10.49
CA SER A 3 -35.01 -30.32 -9.28
C SER A 3 -33.71 -30.93 -8.75
N TRP A 4 -33.55 -30.94 -7.43
CA TRP A 4 -32.40 -31.55 -6.75
C TRP A 4 -32.27 -33.05 -7.07
N PRO A 5 -31.04 -33.58 -7.15
CA PRO A 5 -30.81 -35.00 -7.40
C PRO A 5 -31.37 -35.84 -6.24
N GLN A 6 -31.84 -37.04 -6.58
CA GLN A 6 -32.48 -37.99 -5.65
C GLN A 6 -31.56 -38.42 -4.48
N TYR A 7 -30.24 -38.29 -4.66
CA TYR A 7 -29.22 -38.57 -3.65
C TYR A 7 -28.18 -37.44 -3.64
N PRO A 8 -28.42 -36.33 -2.93
CA PRO A 8 -27.44 -35.28 -2.80
C PRO A 8 -26.28 -35.77 -1.92
N VAL A 9 -25.05 -35.65 -2.42
CA VAL A 9 -23.86 -35.87 -1.60
C VAL A 9 -23.64 -34.61 -0.77
N ILE A 10 -23.85 -34.72 0.54
CA ILE A 10 -23.61 -33.64 1.49
C ILE A 10 -22.17 -33.77 1.98
N TYR A 11 -21.36 -32.75 1.73
CA TYR A 11 -20.04 -32.63 2.36
C TYR A 11 -20.21 -31.89 3.68
N GLU A 12 -19.90 -32.55 4.79
CA GLU A 12 -19.78 -31.89 6.09
C GLU A 12 -18.39 -31.24 6.19
N ILE A 13 -18.35 -29.91 6.25
CA ILE A 13 -17.12 -29.19 6.61
C ILE A 13 -17.02 -29.25 8.13
N ASN A 14 -16.18 -30.14 8.65
CA ASN A 14 -15.92 -30.24 10.09
C ASN A 14 -15.13 -29.02 10.57
N THR A 15 -15.84 -27.94 10.92
CA THR A 15 -15.25 -26.71 11.48
C THR A 15 -14.91 -26.83 12.97
N TRP A 16 -15.22 -27.96 13.61
CA TRP A 16 -15.04 -28.19 15.05
C TRP A 16 -13.57 -28.09 15.51
N VAL A 17 -12.62 -28.46 14.64
CA VAL A 17 -11.17 -28.36 14.92
C VAL A 17 -10.72 -26.90 15.10
N TRP A 18 -11.47 -25.93 14.57
CA TRP A 18 -11.14 -24.50 14.61
C TRP A 18 -11.90 -23.74 15.70
N LEU A 19 -12.80 -24.40 16.45
CA LEU A 19 -13.64 -23.72 17.46
C LEU A 19 -12.84 -23.29 18.71
N ASP A 20 -11.75 -24.01 19.01
CA ASP A 20 -10.90 -23.78 20.19
C ASP A 20 -9.61 -23.01 19.86
N GLU A 21 -9.45 -22.51 18.62
CA GLU A 21 -8.29 -21.68 18.30
C GLU A 21 -8.36 -20.37 19.10
N PRO A 22 -7.38 -20.08 19.98
CA PRO A 22 -7.39 -18.87 20.77
C PRO A 22 -7.34 -17.66 19.82
N VAL A 23 -8.11 -16.62 20.14
CA VAL A 23 -8.08 -15.37 19.38
C VAL A 23 -6.65 -14.82 19.39
N ASP A 24 -6.05 -14.69 18.21
CA ASP A 24 -4.81 -13.96 18.06
C ASP A 24 -5.10 -12.46 18.19
N THR A 25 -4.70 -11.89 19.33
CA THR A 25 -4.91 -10.48 19.65
C THR A 25 -4.17 -9.54 18.70
N ASN A 26 -3.05 -9.98 18.10
CA ASN A 26 -2.31 -9.17 17.14
C ASN A 26 -3.06 -9.10 15.82
N VAL A 27 -3.60 -10.23 15.35
CA VAL A 27 -4.45 -10.27 14.15
C VAL A 27 -5.71 -9.44 14.36
N GLN A 28 -6.35 -9.56 15.53
CA GLN A 28 -7.51 -8.75 15.89
C GLN A 28 -7.19 -7.25 15.89
N ALA A 29 -6.09 -6.84 16.54
CA ALA A 29 -5.64 -5.45 16.56
C ALA A 29 -5.34 -4.92 15.16
N PHE A 30 -4.70 -5.73 14.30
CA PHE A 30 -4.48 -5.41 12.90
C PHE A 30 -5.79 -5.17 12.14
N TYR A 31 -6.78 -6.06 12.27
CA TYR A 31 -8.08 -5.88 11.61
C TYR A 31 -8.82 -4.65 12.13
N HIS A 32 -8.75 -4.36 13.43
CA HIS A 32 -9.31 -3.13 13.97
C HIS A 32 -8.61 -1.89 13.42
N ALA A 33 -7.28 -1.89 13.35
CA ALA A 33 -6.54 -0.78 12.75
C ALA A 33 -6.91 -0.59 11.27
N LEU A 34 -7.00 -1.69 10.51
CA LEU A 34 -7.36 -1.67 9.11
C LEU A 34 -8.79 -1.18 8.88
N LEU A 35 -9.78 -1.79 9.53
CA LEU A 35 -11.20 -1.50 9.32
C LEU A 35 -11.61 -0.11 9.80
N ASN A 36 -10.90 0.46 10.77
CA ASN A 36 -11.13 1.83 11.26
C ASN A 36 -10.27 2.88 10.53
N ALA A 37 -9.47 2.47 9.54
CA ALA A 37 -8.60 3.42 8.86
C ALA A 37 -9.41 4.30 7.89
N GLU A 38 -9.29 5.62 8.06
CA GLU A 38 -10.02 6.62 7.28
C GLU A 38 -9.83 6.46 5.76
N PHE A 39 -8.64 6.00 5.33
CA PHE A 39 -8.35 5.81 3.91
C PHE A 39 -9.27 4.79 3.23
N LEU A 40 -9.88 3.84 3.96
CA LEU A 40 -10.80 2.86 3.39
C LEU A 40 -12.06 3.51 2.81
N GLU A 41 -12.49 4.66 3.35
CA GLU A 41 -13.61 5.43 2.79
C GLU A 41 -13.24 6.00 1.41
N GLY A 42 -12.02 6.54 1.31
CA GLY A 42 -11.42 7.03 0.08
C GLY A 42 -11.33 5.99 -1.03
N LEU A 43 -11.11 4.72 -0.69
CA LEU A 43 -10.96 3.64 -1.67
C LEU A 43 -12.25 3.33 -2.45
N ARG A 44 -13.44 3.55 -1.86
CA ARG A 44 -14.72 3.10 -2.46
C ARG A 44 -15.04 3.75 -3.80
N ASN A 45 -14.56 4.96 -4.03
CA ASN A 45 -14.76 5.73 -5.27
C ASN A 45 -13.43 6.04 -5.98
N SER A 46 -12.41 5.21 -5.75
CA SER A 46 -11.08 5.36 -6.34
C SER A 46 -10.83 4.37 -7.48
N ASP A 47 -9.99 4.76 -8.42
CA ASP A 47 -9.50 3.88 -9.47
C ASP A 47 -8.43 2.94 -8.92
N TRP A 48 -8.70 1.64 -8.98
CA TRP A 48 -7.72 0.60 -8.62
C TRP A 48 -6.82 0.26 -9.82
N GLN A 49 -5.53 0.06 -9.56
CA GLN A 49 -4.60 -0.46 -10.55
C GLN A 49 -3.48 -1.29 -9.93
N LEU A 50 -3.10 -2.40 -10.58
CA LEU A 50 -1.93 -3.18 -10.20
C LEU A 50 -0.64 -2.46 -10.61
N CYS A 51 0.28 -2.27 -9.66
CA CYS A 51 1.55 -1.55 -9.90
C CYS A 51 2.60 -2.46 -10.52
N VAL A 52 3.43 -1.97 -11.43
CA VAL A 52 4.54 -2.78 -11.95
C VAL A 52 5.66 -2.84 -10.90
N ARG A 53 6.20 -4.04 -10.66
CA ARG A 53 7.35 -4.28 -9.77
C ARG A 53 8.55 -4.75 -10.57
N THR A 54 9.72 -4.27 -10.21
CA THR A 54 11.01 -4.67 -10.78
C THR A 54 12.00 -4.93 -9.67
N GLY A 55 13.00 -5.79 -9.91
CA GLY A 55 14.09 -6.06 -8.97
C GLY A 55 15.45 -5.79 -9.61
N TRP A 56 16.50 -6.26 -8.92
CA TRP A 56 17.87 -6.13 -9.36
C TRP A 56 18.34 -7.40 -10.06
N LEU A 57 19.40 -7.27 -10.87
CA LEU A 57 20.00 -8.44 -11.52
C LEU A 57 20.58 -9.37 -10.44
N GLY A 58 20.15 -10.63 -10.45
CA GLY A 58 20.57 -11.63 -9.47
C GLY A 58 19.70 -11.69 -8.20
N ASP A 59 18.77 -10.76 -8.02
CA ASP A 59 17.80 -10.75 -6.91
C ASP A 59 16.36 -10.77 -7.47
N ALA A 60 15.72 -11.94 -7.35
CA ALA A 60 14.37 -12.16 -7.81
C ALA A 60 13.33 -12.08 -6.69
N THR A 61 13.69 -11.64 -5.47
CA THR A 61 12.78 -11.58 -4.31
C THR A 61 11.60 -10.65 -4.54
N TYR A 62 11.73 -9.64 -5.40
CA TYR A 62 10.63 -8.77 -5.83
C TYR A 62 9.41 -9.53 -6.40
N ARG A 63 9.60 -10.78 -6.85
CA ARG A 63 8.50 -11.64 -7.35
C ARG A 63 7.54 -12.09 -6.25
N SER A 64 7.98 -12.07 -5.00
CA SER A 64 7.13 -12.30 -3.82
C SER A 64 6.30 -11.08 -3.45
N LEU A 65 6.59 -9.91 -4.04
CA LEU A 65 5.86 -8.68 -3.78
C LEU A 65 4.62 -8.57 -4.67
N VAL A 66 3.48 -8.30 -4.04
CA VAL A 66 2.26 -7.85 -4.71
C VAL A 66 2.04 -6.39 -4.36
N ALA A 67 1.83 -5.56 -5.36
CA ALA A 67 1.65 -4.12 -5.19
C ALA A 67 0.50 -3.62 -6.05
N TRP A 68 -0.38 -2.81 -5.46
CA TRP A 68 -1.48 -2.15 -6.14
C TRP A 68 -1.71 -0.77 -5.55
N CYS A 69 -2.27 0.10 -6.36
CA CYS A 69 -2.58 1.46 -5.97
C CYS A 69 -4.05 1.79 -6.17
N TRP A 70 -4.50 2.77 -5.40
CA TRP A 70 -5.77 3.45 -5.57
C TRP A 70 -5.53 4.91 -5.84
N ARG A 71 -6.28 5.47 -6.78
CA ARG A 71 -6.20 6.88 -7.18
C ARG A 71 -7.59 7.51 -7.16
N SER A 72 -7.73 8.64 -6.48
CA SER A 72 -8.85 9.57 -6.64
C SER A 72 -8.33 10.97 -6.93
N ALA A 73 -9.24 11.93 -7.11
CA ALA A 73 -8.88 13.33 -7.33
C ALA A 73 -8.11 13.98 -6.16
N ARG A 74 -8.16 13.40 -4.96
CA ARG A 74 -7.56 13.99 -3.74
C ARG A 74 -6.63 13.04 -2.98
N GLU A 75 -6.72 11.74 -3.25
CA GLU A 75 -6.08 10.72 -2.44
C GLU A 75 -5.39 9.68 -3.32
N HIS A 76 -4.17 9.33 -2.92
CA HIS A 76 -3.33 8.35 -3.58
C HIS A 76 -2.82 7.37 -2.55
N HIS A 77 -3.15 6.09 -2.75
CA HIS A 77 -2.73 5.03 -1.86
C HIS A 77 -1.96 3.96 -2.61
N LEU A 78 -0.86 3.50 -2.01
CA LEU A 78 -0.09 2.36 -2.48
C LEU A 78 -0.08 1.30 -1.39
N ILE A 79 -0.47 0.08 -1.73
CA ILE A 79 -0.36 -1.08 -0.86
C ILE A 79 0.68 -2.01 -1.47
N VAL A 80 1.62 -2.47 -0.64
CA VAL A 80 2.62 -3.48 -1.02
C VAL A 80 2.65 -4.56 0.03
N VAL A 81 2.59 -5.82 -0.39
CA VAL A 81 2.59 -6.99 0.49
C VAL A 81 3.62 -7.98 0.01
N ASN A 82 4.40 -8.53 0.93
CA ASN A 82 5.26 -9.68 0.69
C ASN A 82 4.47 -10.97 1.01
N LEU A 83 4.21 -11.79 -0.01
CA LEU A 83 3.48 -13.06 0.13
C LEU A 83 4.42 -14.27 0.33
N SER A 84 5.57 -14.06 0.95
CA SER A 84 6.53 -15.13 1.25
C SER A 84 7.04 -15.07 2.67
N ASP A 85 7.58 -16.21 3.12
CA ASP A 85 8.24 -16.41 4.41
C ASP A 85 9.70 -15.92 4.43
N SER A 86 10.15 -15.28 3.34
CA SER A 86 11.48 -14.70 3.18
C SER A 86 11.38 -13.19 2.99
N ALA A 87 12.44 -12.44 3.34
CA ALA A 87 12.48 -11.01 3.07
C ALA A 87 12.44 -10.73 1.55
N ALA A 88 11.82 -9.62 1.15
CA ALA A 88 11.65 -9.28 -0.25
C ALA A 88 11.87 -7.79 -0.52
N GLN A 89 12.63 -7.51 -1.58
CA GLN A 89 12.98 -6.16 -1.98
C GLN A 89 12.61 -5.89 -3.44
N GLY A 90 12.23 -4.66 -3.75
CA GLY A 90 11.79 -4.29 -5.09
C GLY A 90 11.68 -2.78 -5.32
N LEU A 91 11.52 -2.41 -6.58
CA LEU A 91 11.03 -1.10 -7.00
C LEU A 91 9.59 -1.24 -7.47
N VAL A 92 8.69 -0.41 -6.94
CA VAL A 92 7.27 -0.38 -7.29
C VAL A 92 6.97 0.91 -8.03
N ARG A 93 6.61 0.81 -9.32
CA ARG A 93 6.26 1.98 -10.15
C ARG A 93 4.81 2.38 -9.92
N LEU A 94 4.62 3.67 -9.64
CA LEU A 94 3.32 4.27 -9.39
C LEU A 94 2.75 4.83 -10.70
N PRO A 95 1.61 4.32 -11.20
CA PRO A 95 1.03 4.72 -12.48
C PRO A 95 0.20 6.01 -12.35
N TRP A 96 0.73 7.02 -11.66
CA TRP A 96 0.09 8.31 -11.42
C TRP A 96 0.87 9.38 -12.20
N ASP A 97 0.32 9.81 -13.34
CA ASP A 97 0.97 10.78 -14.24
C ASP A 97 1.19 12.14 -13.56
N GLU A 98 0.32 12.50 -12.62
CA GLU A 98 0.42 13.71 -11.78
C GLU A 98 1.62 13.72 -10.83
N LEU A 99 2.35 12.59 -10.69
CA LEU A 99 3.58 12.57 -9.90
C LEU A 99 4.66 13.46 -10.50
N THR A 100 4.76 13.48 -11.83
CA THR A 100 5.94 14.03 -12.52
C THR A 100 6.10 15.53 -12.29
N GLY A 101 7.35 15.97 -12.11
CA GLY A 101 7.69 17.38 -11.83
C GLY A 101 7.34 17.89 -10.42
N GLU A 102 6.68 17.11 -9.58
CA GLU A 102 6.30 17.50 -8.21
C GLU A 102 7.06 16.72 -7.15
N ARG A 103 7.13 17.29 -5.94
CA ARG A 103 7.58 16.57 -4.75
C ARG A 103 6.37 16.08 -3.97
N TRP A 104 6.47 14.85 -3.50
CA TRP A 104 5.38 14.19 -2.80
C TRP A 104 5.81 13.85 -1.39
N GLN A 105 4.86 13.94 -0.47
CA GLN A 105 4.97 13.43 0.87
C GLN A 105 4.31 12.06 0.90
N VAL A 106 5.07 11.05 1.31
CA VAL A 106 4.60 9.67 1.42
C VAL A 106 4.60 9.30 2.89
N THR A 107 3.49 8.78 3.39
CA THR A 107 3.30 8.39 4.79
C THR A 107 2.89 6.94 4.87
N ASP A 108 3.61 6.14 5.66
CA ASP A 108 3.18 4.80 6.04
C ASP A 108 2.12 4.91 7.14
N LEU A 109 0.89 4.49 6.84
CA LEU A 109 -0.26 4.63 7.72
C LEU A 109 -0.22 3.70 8.93
N PHE A 110 0.56 2.61 8.87
CA PHE A 110 0.70 1.66 9.97
C PHE A 110 1.96 1.91 10.79
N ALA A 111 3.06 2.28 10.15
CA ALA A 111 4.32 2.57 10.83
C ALA A 111 4.42 4.03 11.30
N GLY A 112 3.62 4.94 10.75
CA GLY A 112 3.59 6.37 11.09
C GLY A 112 4.76 7.19 10.51
N TYR A 113 5.63 6.57 9.70
CA TYR A 113 6.77 7.27 9.10
C TYR A 113 6.34 8.08 7.89
N THR A 114 6.74 9.35 7.85
CA THR A 114 6.53 10.26 6.73
C THR A 114 7.86 10.68 6.12
N TYR A 115 7.94 10.66 4.79
CA TYR A 115 9.14 11.05 4.06
C TYR A 115 8.80 11.71 2.72
N LYS A 116 9.71 12.57 2.24
CA LYS A 116 9.58 13.23 0.93
C LYS A 116 10.18 12.38 -0.17
N ARG A 117 9.52 12.32 -1.33
CA ARG A 117 9.98 11.62 -2.53
C ARG A 117 9.81 12.47 -3.76
N SER A 118 10.70 12.27 -4.73
CA SER A 118 10.54 12.82 -6.07
C SER A 118 9.44 12.05 -6.79
N GLY A 119 8.46 12.76 -7.34
CA GLY A 119 7.43 12.11 -8.15
C GLY A 119 7.99 11.50 -9.43
N ASP A 120 9.00 12.13 -10.05
CA ASP A 120 9.69 11.57 -11.23
C ASP A 120 10.37 10.22 -10.89
N GLU A 121 10.98 10.11 -9.71
CA GLU A 121 11.59 8.86 -9.27
C GLU A 121 10.53 7.77 -9.10
N MET A 122 9.45 8.09 -8.39
CA MET A 122 8.35 7.15 -8.13
C MET A 122 7.62 6.70 -9.42
N TYR A 123 7.52 7.58 -10.41
CA TYR A 123 6.88 7.29 -11.69
C TYR A 123 7.80 6.47 -12.63
N TYR A 124 9.02 6.95 -12.88
CA TYR A 124 9.91 6.34 -13.87
C TYR A 124 10.71 5.14 -13.34
N ARG A 125 11.30 5.27 -12.14
CA ARG A 125 12.14 4.23 -11.53
C ARG A 125 11.35 3.32 -10.61
N GLY A 126 10.40 3.89 -9.87
CA GLY A 126 9.64 3.23 -8.83
C GLY A 126 10.16 3.54 -7.43
N LEU A 127 9.27 3.40 -6.44
CA LEU A 127 9.60 3.51 -5.03
C LEU A 127 10.32 2.25 -4.55
N TYR A 128 11.46 2.40 -3.88
CA TYR A 128 12.15 1.29 -3.22
C TYR A 128 11.32 0.76 -2.05
N VAL A 129 11.19 -0.56 -1.99
CA VAL A 129 10.48 -1.29 -0.95
C VAL A 129 11.38 -2.41 -0.43
N ASP A 130 11.44 -2.54 0.88
CA ASP A 130 12.11 -3.64 1.60
C ASP A 130 11.16 -4.13 2.69
N LEU A 131 10.71 -5.38 2.58
CA LEU A 131 9.72 -5.95 3.47
C LEU A 131 10.25 -7.24 4.11
N PRO A 132 10.02 -7.42 5.44
CA PRO A 132 10.28 -8.70 6.09
C PRO A 132 9.33 -9.79 5.55
N PRO A 133 9.55 -11.06 5.92
CA PRO A 133 8.57 -12.13 5.72
C PRO A 133 7.15 -11.70 6.11
N TRP A 134 6.18 -11.92 5.24
CA TRP A 134 4.76 -11.53 5.43
C TRP A 134 4.52 -10.03 5.72
N GLY A 135 5.53 -9.19 5.53
CA GLY A 135 5.46 -7.75 5.76
C GLY A 135 4.61 -7.03 4.73
N PHE A 136 4.19 -5.82 5.08
CA PHE A 136 3.41 -4.95 4.20
C PHE A 136 3.71 -3.47 4.45
N HIS A 137 3.38 -2.65 3.46
CA HIS A 137 3.26 -1.20 3.57
C HIS A 137 1.89 -0.75 3.08
N ILE A 138 1.28 0.19 3.79
CA ILE A 138 0.11 0.93 3.33
C ILE A 138 0.51 2.40 3.34
N LEU A 139 0.75 2.95 2.14
CA LEU A 139 1.29 4.27 1.95
C LEU A 139 0.20 5.22 1.45
N ALA A 140 0.08 6.39 2.06
CA ALA A 140 -0.66 7.52 1.53
C ALA A 140 0.33 8.52 0.92
N ALA A 141 0.02 9.03 -0.27
CA ALA A 141 0.84 10.01 -0.96
C ALA A 141 0.03 11.30 -1.19
N THR A 142 0.63 12.44 -0.85
CA THR A 142 0.07 13.77 -1.11
C THR A 142 1.13 14.68 -1.71
N VAL A 143 0.72 15.70 -2.47
CA VAL A 143 1.65 16.71 -2.96
C VAL A 143 2.25 17.44 -1.76
N ALA A 144 3.57 17.51 -1.68
CA ALA A 144 4.25 18.21 -0.60
C ALA A 144 4.01 19.72 -0.76
N GLU A 145 3.58 20.40 0.31
CA GLU A 145 3.38 21.84 0.28
C GLU A 145 4.65 22.56 -0.22
N ARG A 146 4.47 23.43 -1.23
CA ARG A 146 5.52 24.36 -1.64
C ARG A 146 5.67 25.39 -0.53
N VAL A 147 6.81 25.34 0.18
CA VAL A 147 7.22 26.46 1.02
C VAL A 147 7.46 27.64 0.08
N LEU A 148 6.47 28.52 -0.05
CA LEU A 148 6.66 29.82 -0.67
C LEU A 148 7.62 30.58 0.24
N MET A 149 8.90 30.58 -0.11
CA MET A 149 9.85 31.51 0.48
C MET A 149 9.44 32.92 0.01
N THR A 150 8.64 33.61 0.82
CA THR A 150 8.51 35.05 0.72
C THR A 150 9.85 35.64 1.17
N THR A 151 10.78 35.82 0.23
CA THR A 151 12.01 36.56 0.45
C THR A 151 11.66 38.03 0.66
N GLY A 152 11.37 38.40 1.91
CA GLY A 152 11.34 39.78 2.35
C GLY A 152 12.76 40.34 2.29
N TRP A 153 13.07 41.09 1.23
CA TRP A 153 14.22 41.97 1.21
C TRP A 153 13.91 43.16 2.13
N ALA A 154 14.47 43.16 3.34
CA ALA A 154 14.64 44.39 4.11
C ALA A 154 16.13 44.76 4.05
N GLN A 155 16.44 45.74 3.18
CA GLN A 155 17.66 46.51 3.30
C GLN A 155 17.51 47.42 4.51
N GLU A 156 18.29 47.18 5.56
CA GLU A 156 18.60 48.22 6.55
C GLU A 156 20.04 48.67 6.34
N SER A 157 20.12 49.76 5.58
CA SER A 157 21.23 50.69 5.59
C SER A 157 21.17 51.53 6.87
N THR A 158 22.21 51.48 7.70
CA THR A 158 22.75 52.65 8.41
C THR A 158 24.23 52.41 8.67
#